data_AF-A0A2R7JWN3-F1
#
_entry.id   AF-A0A2R7JWN3-F1
#
_cell.length_a   1.000
_cell.length_b   1.000
_cell.length_c   1.000
_cell.angle_alpha   90.00
_cell.angle_beta   90.00
_cell.angle_gamma   90.00
#
_symmetry.space_group_name_H-M   'P 1'
#
loop_
_entity.id
_entity.type
_entity.pdbx_description
1 polymer ?
#
loop_
_entity_poly.entity_id
_entity_poly.type
_entity_poly.pdbx_seq_one_letter_code
_entity_poly.pdbx_strand_id
1 'polypeptide(L)'
;MKKYIFVGYCSLAFCTLISAQNKSAKFSKIKELGGIEEYLYQPNGMNVLLLQDNASPVVTVQIVYRVGSKNEVLGNTGSTHLLEHLMFKGTPTFNKK
;
A
#
# COMPACT_ATOMS: atom_id res chain seq x y z
N MET A 1 51.76 -3.64 25.56
CA MET A 1 51.12 -3.34 24.26
C MET A 1 49.83 -4.17 24.03
N LYS A 2 48.95 -4.32 25.04
CA LYS A 2 47.71 -5.13 24.94
C LYS A 2 46.43 -4.37 25.33
N LYS A 3 46.53 -3.10 25.75
CA LYS A 3 45.38 -2.30 26.23
C LYS A 3 44.61 -1.56 25.12
N TYR A 4 45.21 -1.36 23.94
CA TYR A 4 44.57 -0.62 22.82
C TYR A 4 43.78 -1.49 21.84
N ILE A 5 43.93 -2.81 21.89
CA ILE A 5 43.24 -3.74 20.98
C ILE A 5 41.78 -3.95 21.39
N PHE A 6 41.45 -3.85 22.68
CA PHE A 6 40.07 -4.06 23.17
C PHE A 6 39.16 -2.84 22.96
N VAL A 7 39.74 -1.64 22.91
CA VAL A 7 38.98 -0.38 22.69
C VAL A 7 38.54 -0.24 21.23
N GLY A 8 39.29 -0.80 20.28
CA GLY A 8 38.94 -0.76 18.85
C GLY A 8 37.72 -1.60 18.47
N TYR A 9 37.52 -2.75 19.13
CA TYR A 9 36.40 -3.65 18.83
C TYR A 9 35.04 -3.14 19.32
N CYS A 10 35.00 -2.36 20.41
CA CYS A 10 33.76 -1.75 20.90
C CYS A 10 33.24 -0.62 19.97
N SER A 11 34.13 0.08 19.27
CA SER A 11 33.74 1.18 18.35
C SER A 11 33.18 0.66 17.02
N LEU A 12 33.73 -0.44 16.49
CA LEU A 12 33.26 -1.07 15.24
C LEU A 12 31.90 -1.77 15.39
N ALA A 13 31.58 -2.29 16.59
CA ALA A 13 30.27 -2.88 16.87
C ALA A 13 29.15 -1.83 17.05
N PHE A 14 29.49 -0.59 17.40
CA PHE A 14 28.52 0.48 17.57
C PHE A 14 28.11 1.12 16.23
N CYS A 15 29.03 1.19 15.25
CA CYS A 15 28.73 1.69 13.90
C CYS A 15 27.84 0.77 13.05
N THR A 16 27.82 -0.55 13.31
CA THR A 16 26.98 -1.49 12.54
C THR A 16 25.53 -1.55 13.03
N LEU A 17 25.24 -1.08 14.24
CA LEU A 17 23.87 -1.01 14.77
C LEU A 17 23.06 0.19 14.22
N ILE A 18 23.73 1.27 13.81
CA ILE A 18 23.07 2.50 13.32
C ILE A 18 22.52 2.32 11.89
N SER A 19 23.15 1.51 11.05
CA SER A 19 22.69 1.27 9.67
C SER A 19 21.51 0.28 9.54
N ALA A 20 21.06 -0.33 10.64
CA ALA A 20 19.99 -1.35 10.60
C ALA A 20 18.57 -0.79 10.72
N GLN A 21 18.40 0.50 11.01
CA GLN A 21 17.08 1.13 11.14
C GLN A 21 16.84 2.16 10.04
N ASN A 22 16.28 1.72 8.91
CA ASN A 22 15.33 2.52 8.14
C ASN A 22 14.75 1.74 6.95
N LYS A 23 13.96 0.69 7.25
CA LYS A 23 12.95 0.25 6.29
C LYS A 23 11.71 1.10 6.57
N SER A 24 11.63 2.27 5.93
CA SER A 24 10.46 3.15 6.04
C SER A 24 9.19 2.34 5.76
N ALA A 25 8.27 2.32 6.72
CA ALA A 25 6.99 1.66 6.55
C ALA A 25 6.26 2.36 5.39
N LYS A 26 5.95 1.61 4.33
CA LYS A 26 5.30 2.15 3.13
C LYS A 26 3.85 2.58 3.34
N PHE A 27 3.30 2.42 4.53
CA PHE A 27 1.97 2.88 4.92
C PHE A 27 2.07 3.77 6.15
N SER A 28 1.38 4.91 6.13
CA SER A 28 1.22 5.81 7.28
C SER A 28 -0.22 5.78 7.76
N LYS A 29 -0.47 5.47 9.04
CA LYS A 29 -1.82 5.59 9.63
C LYS A 29 -2.18 7.07 9.74
N ILE A 30 -3.35 7.45 9.24
CA ILE A 30 -3.84 8.83 9.20
C ILE A 30 -4.84 9.09 10.32
N LYS A 31 -5.90 8.28 10.41
CA LYS A 31 -6.95 8.43 11.42
C LYS A 31 -7.67 7.11 11.67
N GLU A 32 -8.46 7.07 12.74
CA GLU A 32 -9.33 5.97 13.08
C GLU A 32 -10.68 6.52 13.55
N LEU A 33 -11.78 5.95 13.05
CA LEU A 33 -13.13 6.33 13.46
C LEU A 33 -14.07 5.13 13.34
N GLY A 34 -14.77 4.79 14.42
CA GLY A 34 -15.77 3.71 14.43
C GLY A 34 -15.19 2.34 14.05
N GLY A 35 -13.94 2.07 14.42
CA GLY A 35 -13.24 0.81 14.07
C GLY A 35 -12.70 0.75 12.64
N ILE A 36 -12.85 1.83 11.85
CA ILE A 36 -12.25 1.97 10.53
C ILE A 36 -10.93 2.70 10.68
N GLU A 37 -9.84 2.07 10.26
CA GLU A 37 -8.50 2.65 10.21
C GLU A 37 -8.19 3.15 8.79
N GLU A 38 -7.73 4.40 8.67
CA GLU A 38 -7.27 4.96 7.41
C GLU A 38 -5.74 4.97 7.35
N TYR A 39 -5.19 4.49 6.23
CA TYR A 39 -3.78 4.50 5.90
C TYR A 39 -3.53 5.21 4.57
N LEU A 40 -2.40 5.90 4.46
CA LEU A 40 -1.87 6.43 3.21
C LEU A 40 -0.71 5.56 2.75
N TYR A 41 -0.75 5.04 1.53
CA TYR A 41 0.38 4.36 0.89
C TYR A 41 1.30 5.40 0.25
N GLN A 42 2.43 5.71 0.90
CA GLN A 42 3.33 6.78 0.49
C GLN A 42 3.83 6.68 -0.97
N PRO A 43 4.10 5.49 -1.55
CA PRO A 43 4.66 5.40 -2.91
C PRO A 43 3.77 5.92 -4.04
N ASN A 44 2.44 5.90 -3.89
CA ASN A 44 1.53 6.40 -4.95
C ASN A 44 0.37 7.25 -4.41
N GLY A 45 0.30 7.50 -3.10
CA GLY A 45 -0.74 8.31 -2.47
C GLY A 45 -2.10 7.60 -2.31
N MET A 46 -2.17 6.28 -2.46
CA MET A 46 -3.42 5.53 -2.30
C MET A 46 -3.90 5.53 -0.84
N ASN A 47 -5.13 5.99 -0.62
CA ASN A 47 -5.83 5.82 0.66
C ASN A 47 -6.33 4.37 0.78
N VAL A 48 -6.11 3.76 1.95
CA VAL A 48 -6.58 2.42 2.29
C VAL A 48 -7.42 2.54 3.56
N LEU A 49 -8.64 2.03 3.49
CA LEU A 49 -9.52 1.90 4.65
C LEU A 49 -9.55 0.43 5.07
N LEU A 50 -9.26 0.17 6.34
CA LEU A 50 -9.28 -1.17 6.92
C LEU A 50 -10.36 -1.21 8.01
N LEU A 51 -11.21 -2.23 7.93
CA LEU A 51 -12.19 -2.56 8.96
C LEU A 51 -12.01 -4.03 9.28
N GLN A 52 -11.73 -4.34 10.54
CA GLN A 52 -11.72 -5.72 11.01
C GLN A 52 -13.13 -6.14 11.42
N ASP A 53 -13.65 -7.17 10.76
CA ASP A 53 -14.92 -7.82 11.10
C ASP A 53 -14.69 -9.33 11.22
N ASN A 54 -14.99 -9.88 12.40
CA ASN A 54 -14.82 -11.30 12.71
C ASN A 54 -16.15 -12.08 12.62
N ALA A 55 -17.22 -11.48 12.10
CA ALA A 55 -18.52 -12.13 11.96
C ALA A 55 -18.52 -13.30 10.96
N SER A 56 -17.60 -13.32 9.99
CA SER A 56 -17.51 -14.35 8.96
C SER A 56 -16.06 -14.56 8.49
N PRO A 57 -15.64 -15.79 8.12
CA PRO A 57 -14.30 -16.08 7.59
C PRO A 57 -14.17 -15.66 6.11
N VAL A 58 -14.61 -14.46 5.77
CA VAL A 58 -14.61 -13.91 4.41
C VAL A 58 -13.88 -12.57 4.42
N VAL A 59 -12.99 -12.37 3.44
CA VAL A 59 -12.33 -11.08 3.22
C VAL A 59 -12.98 -10.40 2.02
N THR A 60 -13.43 -9.15 2.22
CA THR A 60 -13.94 -8.31 1.13
C THR A 60 -12.90 -7.26 0.77
N VAL A 61 -12.61 -7.13 -0.52
CA VAL A 61 -11.73 -6.08 -1.05
C VAL A 61 -12.52 -5.23 -2.04
N GLN A 62 -12.51 -3.92 -1.83
CA GLN A 62 -13.14 -2.95 -2.72
C GLN A 62 -12.12 -1.89 -3.10
N ILE A 63 -12.05 -1.57 -4.40
CA ILE A 63 -11.21 -0.50 -4.93
C ILE A 63 -12.15 0.51 -5.57
N VAL A 64 -12.11 1.76 -5.10
CA VAL A 64 -12.95 2.84 -5.61
C VAL A 64 -12.07 3.83 -6.37
N TYR A 65 -12.36 4.02 -7.65
CA TYR A 65 -11.74 5.05 -8.46
C TYR A 65 -12.62 6.30 -8.45
N ARG A 66 -12.02 7.49 -8.26
CA ARG A 66 -12.74 8.77 -8.24
C ARG A 66 -13.00 9.28 -9.66
N VAL A 67 -13.54 8.43 -10.53
CA VAL A 67 -13.89 8.69 -11.93
C VAL A 67 -15.13 7.88 -12.32
N GLY A 68 -15.93 8.37 -13.26
CA GLY A 68 -17.08 7.64 -13.79
C GLY A 68 -17.71 8.36 -14.98
N SER A 69 -18.96 8.03 -15.32
CA SER A 69 -19.69 8.58 -16.48
C SER A 69 -19.76 10.11 -16.49
N LYS A 70 -19.78 10.75 -15.30
CA LYS A 70 -19.70 12.22 -15.15
C LYS A 70 -18.45 12.84 -15.80
N ASN A 71 -17.38 12.07 -15.94
CA ASN A 71 -16.12 12.52 -16.51
C ASN A 71 -16.00 12.25 -18.02
N GLU A 72 -17.04 11.70 -18.65
CA GLU A 72 -17.05 11.43 -20.08
C GLU A 72 -17.26 12.71 -20.89
N VAL A 73 -16.70 12.73 -22.10
CA VAL A 73 -16.89 13.81 -23.07
C VAL A 73 -17.89 13.40 -24.13
N LEU A 74 -18.52 14.38 -24.78
CA LEU A 74 -19.45 14.13 -25.88
C LEU A 74 -18.77 13.27 -26.97
N GLY A 75 -19.49 12.25 -27.45
CA GLY A 75 -18.96 11.28 -28.41
C GLY A 75 -18.26 10.08 -27.78
N ASN A 76 -18.00 10.07 -26.47
CA ASN A 76 -17.43 8.95 -25.74
C ASN A 76 -18.37 8.39 -24.65
N THR A 77 -19.67 8.72 -24.70
CA THR A 77 -20.66 8.27 -23.71
C THR A 77 -20.68 6.75 -23.58
N GLY A 78 -20.63 6.25 -22.36
CA GLY A 78 -20.62 4.83 -22.02
C GLY A 78 -19.23 4.19 -21.98
N SER A 79 -18.17 4.95 -22.26
CA SER A 79 -16.79 4.42 -22.26
C SER A 79 -16.32 3.95 -20.89
N THR A 80 -16.72 4.63 -19.80
CA THR A 80 -16.36 4.23 -18.43
C THR A 80 -17.04 2.94 -18.02
N HIS A 81 -18.31 2.76 -18.40
CA HIS A 81 -19.05 1.52 -18.17
C HIS A 81 -18.51 0.37 -19.04
N LEU A 82 -18.14 0.64 -20.30
CA LEU A 82 -17.47 -0.34 -21.13
C LEU A 82 -16.15 -0.79 -20.50
N LEU A 83 -15.33 0.15 -20.02
CA LEU A 83 -14.08 -0.17 -19.34
C LEU A 83 -14.29 -1.07 -18.12
N GLU A 84 -15.30 -0.78 -17.28
CA GLU A 84 -15.69 -1.61 -16.14
C GLU A 84 -15.92 -3.08 -16.55
N HIS A 85 -16.69 -3.31 -17.63
CA HIS A 85 -16.89 -4.66 -18.15
C HIS A 85 -15.59 -5.31 -18.66
N LEU A 86 -14.68 -4.53 -19.26
CA LEU A 86 -13.43 -5.03 -19.80
C LEU A 86 -12.41 -5.40 -18.71
N MET A 87 -12.48 -4.80 -17.52
CA MET A 87 -11.57 -5.16 -16.41
C MET A 87 -11.66 -6.64 -16.02
N PHE A 88 -12.78 -7.30 -16.33
CA PHE A 88 -13.00 -8.73 -16.05
C PHE A 88 -12.58 -9.66 -17.19
N LYS A 89 -12.07 -9.13 -18.31
CA LYS A 89 -11.71 -9.94 -19.49
C LYS A 89 -10.28 -10.48 -19.47
N GLY A 90 -9.47 -10.12 -18.47
CA GLY A 90 -8.12 -10.63 -18.27
C GLY A 90 -7.10 -9.53 -18.03
N THR A 91 -5.91 -9.92 -17.59
CA THR A 91 -4.77 -9.03 -17.33
C THR A 91 -3.50 -9.58 -17.99
N PRO A 92 -2.42 -8.80 -18.08
CA PRO A 92 -1.13 -9.31 -18.54
C PRO A 92 -0.52 -10.43 -17.70
N THR A 93 -1.13 -10.79 -16.57
CA THR A 93 -0.65 -11.89 -15.70
C THR A 93 -1.68 -13.02 -15.61
N PHE A 94 -2.97 -12.73 -15.61
CA PHE A 94 -4.04 -13.71 -15.36
C PHE A 94 -5.10 -13.71 -16.47
N ASN A 95 -5.68 -14.87 -16.77
CA ASN A 95 -6.76 -15.03 -17.75
C ASN A 95 -6.44 -14.46 -19.15
N LYS A 96 -5.19 -14.66 -19.62
CA LYS A 96 -4.83 -14.44 -21.03
C LYS A 96 -5.56 -15.46 -21.88
N LYS A 97 -6.58 -15.03 -22.62
CA LYS A 97 -7.14 -15.80 -23.72
C LYS A 97 -6.42 -15.46 -25.01
#